data_AF-A0A078MEQ7-F1
#
_entry.id   AF-A0A078MEQ7-F1
#
_cell.length_a   1.000
_cell.length_b   1.000
_cell.length_c   1.000
_cell.angle_alpha   90.00
_cell.angle_beta   90.00
_cell.angle_gamma   90.00
#
_symmetry.space_group_name_H-M   'P 1'
#
loop_
_entity.id
_entity.type
_entity.pdbx_description
1 polymer ?
#
loop_
_entity_poly.entity_id
_entity_poly.type
_entity_poly.pdbx_seq_one_letter_code
_entity_poly.pdbx_strand_id
1 'polypeptide(L)'
;MNALCLGLAGVIWAQVPLTEFTLAWQHSVEKIRWEEDYRLSPAGLVLDAARVRGTGAGMEIPDDAALRDGSWHYRPQLPALQPLRLGRSDAAAAGDYQLCSAAGCHPLAHWLGPPDPLRPVVELWSCPPPVG
;
A
#
# COMPACT_ATOMS: atom_id res chain seq x y z
N MET A 1 3.59 -20.15 -5.16
CA MET A 1 2.74 -18.98 -5.46
C MET A 1 2.48 -18.29 -4.13
N ASN A 2 2.60 -16.97 -4.04
CA ASN A 2 2.30 -16.22 -2.82
C ASN A 2 0.98 -15.46 -3.01
N ALA A 3 0.33 -15.09 -1.92
CA ALA A 3 -0.84 -14.21 -1.89
C ALA A 3 -0.57 -13.04 -0.94
N LEU A 4 -1.35 -11.98 -1.07
CA LEU A 4 -1.31 -10.86 -0.14
C LEU A 4 -2.32 -11.10 0.98
N CYS A 5 -1.83 -11.21 2.21
CA CYS A 5 -2.68 -11.27 3.38
C CYS A 5 -2.93 -9.87 3.92
N LEU A 6 -4.16 -9.63 4.35
CA LEU A 6 -4.61 -8.43 5.04
C LEU A 6 -5.11 -8.83 6.43
N GLY A 7 -4.69 -8.11 7.45
CA GLY A 7 -5.05 -8.45 8.82
C GLY A 7 -4.34 -7.63 9.87
N LEU A 8 -4.19 -8.16 11.07
CA LEU A 8 -3.45 -7.51 12.15
C LEU A 8 -2.93 -8.55 13.13
N ALA A 9 -1.68 -8.40 13.59
CA ALA A 9 -1.04 -9.27 14.57
C ALA A 9 -1.08 -10.76 14.16
N GLY A 10 -0.88 -11.03 12.86
CA GLY A 10 -0.88 -12.38 12.28
C GLY A 10 -2.26 -13.00 12.05
N VAL A 11 -3.35 -12.38 12.52
CA VAL A 11 -4.71 -12.82 12.22
C VAL A 11 -5.06 -12.39 10.80
N ILE A 12 -5.37 -13.36 9.93
CA ILE A 12 -5.76 -13.11 8.54
C ILE A 12 -7.26 -12.80 8.49
N TRP A 13 -7.61 -11.63 7.95
CA TRP A 13 -9.00 -11.24 7.67
C TRP A 13 -9.37 -11.45 6.21
N ALA A 14 -8.41 -11.24 5.31
CA ALA A 14 -8.60 -11.48 3.89
C ALA A 14 -7.29 -11.92 3.22
N GLN A 15 -7.42 -12.64 2.10
CA GLN A 15 -6.31 -13.03 1.23
C GLN A 15 -6.63 -12.64 -0.20
N VAL A 16 -5.71 -11.93 -0.85
CA VAL A 16 -5.87 -11.46 -2.23
C VAL A 16 -4.88 -12.22 -3.12
N PRO A 17 -5.36 -12.98 -4.13
CA PRO A 17 -4.50 -13.79 -4.98
C PRO A 17 -3.83 -12.90 -6.05
N LEU A 18 -2.68 -12.32 -5.69
CA LEU A 18 -1.86 -11.50 -6.58
C LEU A 18 -0.37 -11.68 -6.26
N THR A 19 0.48 -11.27 -7.19
CA THR A 19 1.96 -11.32 -7.04
C THR A 19 2.60 -9.94 -7.03
N GLU A 20 1.89 -8.93 -7.51
CA GLU A 20 2.27 -7.53 -7.50
C GLU A 20 1.01 -6.67 -7.38
N PHE A 21 1.16 -5.48 -6.79
CA PHE A 21 0.08 -4.51 -6.65
C PHE A 21 0.64 -3.10 -6.50
N THR A 22 -0.17 -2.12 -6.89
CA THR A 22 0.05 -0.72 -6.53
C THR A 22 -0.83 -0.39 -5.34
N LEU A 23 -0.21 0.06 -4.25
CA LEU A 23 -0.91 0.71 -3.14
C LEU A 23 -1.04 2.19 -3.44
N ALA A 24 -2.23 2.75 -3.36
CA ALA A 24 -2.44 4.15 -3.64
C ALA A 24 -3.39 4.83 -2.65
N TRP A 25 -3.11 6.08 -2.32
CA TRP A 25 -3.94 6.85 -1.40
C TRP A 25 -3.88 8.33 -1.72
N GLN A 26 -4.85 9.07 -1.17
CA GLN A 26 -4.91 10.51 -1.28
C GLN A 26 -4.18 11.11 -0.07
N HIS A 27 -3.13 11.90 -0.30
CA HIS A 27 -2.51 12.66 0.78
C HIS A 27 -3.51 13.71 1.28
N SER A 28 -3.93 13.61 2.54
CA SER A 28 -5.07 14.38 3.08
C SER A 28 -4.83 15.90 3.11
N VAL A 29 -3.58 16.32 3.30
CA VAL A 29 -3.18 17.73 3.35
C VAL A 29 -3.03 18.31 1.94
N GLU A 30 -2.24 17.64 1.09
CA GLU A 30 -1.90 18.16 -0.23
C GLU A 30 -2.92 17.82 -1.31
N LYS A 31 -3.88 16.92 -1.01
CA LYS A 31 -4.94 16.47 -1.92
C LYS A 31 -4.39 15.98 -3.26
N ILE A 32 -3.27 15.28 -3.20
CA ILE A 32 -2.60 14.59 -4.31
C ILE A 32 -2.51 13.08 -4.10
N ARG A 33 -2.55 12.32 -5.19
CA ARG A 33 -2.48 10.86 -5.15
C ARG A 33 -1.03 10.42 -5.01
N TRP A 34 -0.75 9.59 -4.03
CA TRP A 34 0.52 8.90 -3.84
C TRP A 34 0.35 7.43 -4.18
N GLU A 35 1.40 6.84 -4.74
CA GLU A 35 1.38 5.46 -5.19
C GLU A 35 2.71 4.76 -4.90
N GLU A 36 2.63 3.50 -4.53
CA GLU A 36 3.76 2.62 -4.26
C GLU A 36 3.53 1.28 -4.95
N ASP A 37 4.50 0.81 -5.72
CA ASP A 37 4.44 -0.47 -6.41
C ASP A 37 5.18 -1.54 -5.62
N TYR A 38 4.43 -2.55 -5.22
CA TYR A 38 4.93 -3.68 -4.46
C TYR A 38 4.92 -4.96 -5.28
N ARG A 39 6.00 -5.73 -5.16
CA ARG A 39 6.06 -7.14 -5.59
C ARG A 39 6.14 -8.04 -4.37
N LEU A 40 5.38 -9.13 -4.36
CA LEU A 40 5.47 -10.18 -3.35
C LEU A 40 6.70 -11.07 -3.62
N SER A 41 7.47 -11.31 -2.57
CA SER A 41 8.59 -12.25 -2.56
C SER A 41 8.45 -13.23 -1.38
N PRO A 42 9.25 -14.32 -1.33
CA PRO A 42 9.33 -15.18 -0.15
C PRO A 42 9.77 -14.43 1.12
N ALA A 43 10.53 -13.33 0.98
CA ALA A 43 10.99 -12.52 2.10
C ALA A 43 9.95 -11.48 2.58
N GLY A 44 8.94 -11.17 1.77
CA GLY A 44 7.95 -10.14 2.05
C GLY A 44 7.63 -9.26 0.84
N LEU A 45 7.09 -8.08 1.11
CA LEU A 45 6.72 -7.06 0.12
C LEU A 45 7.94 -6.22 -0.26
N VAL A 46 8.34 -6.29 -1.52
CA VAL A 46 9.45 -5.50 -2.07
C VAL A 46 8.87 -4.24 -2.71
N LEU A 47 9.24 -3.06 -2.20
CA LEU A 47 8.87 -1.78 -2.78
C LEU A 47 9.78 -1.45 -3.96
N ASP A 48 9.26 -1.58 -5.19
CA ASP A 48 10.03 -1.40 -6.41
C ASP A 48 10.06 0.04 -6.91
N ALA A 49 8.99 0.79 -6.66
CA ALA A 49 8.85 2.17 -7.09
C ALA A 49 7.87 2.92 -6.19
N ALA A 50 8.16 4.20 -5.97
CA ALA A 50 7.25 5.13 -5.33
C ALA A 50 7.04 6.34 -6.23
N ARG A 51 5.80 6.84 -6.26
CA ARG A 51 5.37 8.02 -6.99
C ARG A 51 4.71 8.99 -6.02
N VAL A 52 5.38 10.10 -5.75
CA VAL A 52 4.90 11.14 -4.85
C VAL A 52 4.86 12.46 -5.59
N ARG A 53 3.86 13.30 -5.32
CA ARG A 53 3.80 14.65 -5.89
C ARG A 53 4.16 15.63 -4.76
N GLY A 54 5.08 16.56 -4.97
CA GLY A 54 5.48 17.54 -3.94
C GLY A 54 6.42 17.05 -2.82
N THR A 55 6.89 18.00 -2.02
CA THR A 55 7.80 17.85 -0.86
C THR A 55 7.03 17.74 0.47
N GLY A 56 5.81 17.20 0.43
CA GLY A 56 4.85 17.22 1.52
C GLY A 56 5.34 16.58 2.81
N ALA A 57 4.75 17.02 3.93
CA ALA A 57 5.16 16.64 5.28
C ALA A 57 5.35 15.12 5.44
N GLY A 58 6.57 14.72 5.77
CA GLY A 58 6.90 13.35 6.20
C GLY A 58 7.66 12.49 5.19
N MET A 59 7.90 12.95 3.96
CA MET A 59 8.79 12.25 3.02
C MET A 59 9.76 13.21 2.34
N GLU A 60 11.05 12.96 2.53
CA GLU A 60 12.13 13.61 1.79
C GLU A 60 12.22 12.95 0.41
N ILE A 61 12.20 13.76 -0.66
CA ILE A 61 12.39 13.26 -2.02
C ILE A 61 13.87 12.91 -2.17
N PRO A 62 14.23 11.67 -2.52
CA PRO A 62 15.62 11.28 -2.72
C PRO A 62 16.28 12.05 -3.88
N ASP A 63 17.60 12.26 -3.80
CA ASP A 63 18.38 12.94 -4.85
C ASP A 63 18.32 12.22 -6.21
N ASP A 64 18.06 10.91 -6.23
CA ASP A 64 17.93 10.10 -7.43
C ASP A 64 16.49 10.06 -8.00
N ALA A 65 15.56 10.80 -7.41
CA ALA A 65 14.20 10.88 -7.89
C ALA A 65 14.11 11.64 -9.22
N ALA A 66 13.34 11.10 -10.16
CA ALA A 66 13.06 11.74 -11.44
C ALA A 66 11.66 12.36 -11.44
N LEU A 67 11.56 13.66 -11.73
CA LEU A 67 10.28 14.32 -11.96
C LEU A 67 9.71 13.91 -13.32
N ARG A 68 8.52 13.28 -13.33
CA ARG A 68 7.79 12.87 -14.53
C ARG A 68 6.30 13.18 -14.34
N ASP A 69 5.71 13.90 -15.29
CA ASP A 69 4.27 14.25 -15.27
C ASP A 69 3.81 14.89 -13.94
N GLY A 70 4.70 15.70 -13.35
CA GLY A 70 4.45 16.39 -12.09
C GLY A 70 4.42 15.47 -10.86
N SER A 71 4.93 14.24 -10.93
CA SER A 71 5.25 13.41 -9.77
C SER A 71 6.72 13.02 -9.78
N TRP A 72 7.32 12.88 -8.61
CA TRP A 72 8.65 12.34 -8.39
C TRP A 72 8.57 10.83 -8.35
N HIS A 73 9.38 10.18 -9.18
CA HIS A 73 9.49 8.73 -9.30
C HIS A 73 10.85 8.32 -8.79
N TYR A 74 10.89 7.41 -7.82
CA TYR A 74 12.14 6.89 -7.26
C TYR A 74 11.96 5.45 -6.82
N ARG A 75 13.09 4.78 -6.56
CA ARG A 75 13.13 3.42 -6.05
C ARG A 75 13.65 3.44 -4.60
N PRO A 76 12.77 3.27 -3.60
CA PRO A 76 13.19 3.21 -2.21
C PRO A 76 14.19 2.07 -1.96
N GLN A 77 15.28 2.35 -1.25
CA GLN A 77 16.26 1.36 -0.82
C GLN A 77 15.85 0.77 0.52
N LEU A 78 14.73 0.02 0.53
CA LEU A 78 14.18 -0.62 1.72
C LEU A 78 14.31 -2.15 1.63
N PRO A 79 14.55 -2.84 2.76
CA PRO A 79 14.41 -4.29 2.80
C PRO A 79 12.95 -4.69 2.55
N ALA A 80 12.73 -5.96 2.21
CA ALA A 80 11.38 -6.50 2.05
C ALA A 80 10.57 -6.32 3.36
N LEU A 81 9.36 -5.76 3.25
CA LEU A 81 8.47 -5.50 4.37
C LEU A 81 7.59 -6.70 4.67
N GLN A 82 7.54 -7.10 5.94
CA GLN A 82 6.81 -8.27 6.39
C GLN A 82 6.49 -8.14 7.90
N PRO A 83 5.49 -7.35 8.31
CA PRO A 83 4.43 -6.74 7.48
C PRO A 83 4.67 -5.26 7.12
N LEU A 84 3.94 -4.77 6.12
CA LEU A 84 3.67 -3.35 5.87
C LEU A 84 2.49 -2.91 6.74
N ARG A 85 2.68 -1.90 7.60
CA ARG A 85 1.64 -1.35 8.49
C ARG A 85 1.04 -0.08 7.89
N LEU A 86 -0.28 -0.05 7.75
CA LEU A 86 -1.04 1.07 7.21
C LEU A 86 -2.03 1.60 8.24
N GLY A 87 -2.03 2.93 8.45
CA GLY A 87 -3.06 3.63 9.22
C GLY A 87 -4.22 4.04 8.31
N ARG A 88 -5.33 3.32 8.38
CA ARG A 88 -6.60 3.61 7.67
C ARG A 88 -7.33 4.73 8.39
N SER A 89 -7.71 5.77 7.64
CA SER A 89 -8.47 6.90 8.15
C SER A 89 -9.91 6.82 7.66
N ASP A 90 -10.86 7.17 8.53
CA ASP A 90 -12.27 7.40 8.19
C ASP A 90 -12.53 8.86 7.74
N ALA A 91 -11.50 9.71 7.75
CA ALA A 91 -11.62 11.10 7.35
C ALA A 91 -12.00 11.19 5.86
N ALA A 92 -13.13 11.83 5.58
CA ALA A 92 -13.65 11.99 4.22
C ALA A 92 -12.66 12.62 3.24
N ALA A 93 -11.72 13.45 3.72
CA ALA A 93 -10.69 14.09 2.90
C ALA A 93 -9.52 13.17 2.49
N ALA A 94 -9.29 12.07 3.22
CA ALA A 94 -8.20 11.13 2.95
C ALA A 94 -8.68 9.90 2.15
N GLY A 95 -9.93 9.47 2.39
CA GLY A 95 -10.43 8.21 1.85
C GLY A 95 -9.66 6.99 2.37
N ASP A 96 -10.01 5.81 1.86
CA ASP A 96 -9.31 4.57 2.17
C ASP A 96 -8.20 4.29 1.15
N TYR A 97 -7.22 3.47 1.53
CA TYR A 97 -6.21 2.99 0.58
C TYR A 97 -6.87 2.18 -0.53
N GLN A 98 -6.37 2.35 -1.74
CA GLN A 98 -6.72 1.57 -2.91
C GLN A 98 -5.63 0.54 -3.16
N LEU A 99 -6.04 -0.69 -3.40
CA LEU A 99 -5.19 -1.75 -3.92
C LEU A 99 -5.52 -1.94 -5.40
N CYS A 100 -4.52 -1.73 -6.25
CA CYS A 100 -4.63 -1.85 -7.69
C CYS A 100 -3.80 -3.03 -8.21
N SER A 101 -4.38 -3.80 -9.11
CA SER A 101 -3.73 -4.92 -9.81
C SER A 101 -4.15 -4.93 -11.27
N ALA A 102 -3.68 -5.90 -12.06
CA ALA A 102 -4.14 -6.12 -13.42
C ALA A 102 -5.67 -6.35 -13.52
N ALA A 103 -6.32 -6.80 -12.45
CA ALA A 103 -7.78 -6.99 -12.40
C ALA A 103 -8.56 -5.70 -12.13
N GLY A 104 -7.89 -4.60 -11.75
CA GLY A 104 -8.50 -3.33 -11.38
C GLY A 104 -8.08 -2.84 -9.99
N CYS A 105 -8.71 -1.73 -9.58
CA CYS A 105 -8.47 -1.06 -8.30
C CYS A 105 -9.68 -1.20 -7.38
N HIS A 106 -9.45 -1.56 -6.12
CA HIS A 106 -10.48 -1.63 -5.09
C HIS A 106 -10.01 -0.95 -3.80
N PRO A 107 -10.89 -0.26 -3.04
CA PRO A 107 -10.59 0.16 -1.69
C PRO A 107 -10.28 -1.05 -0.81
N LEU A 108 -9.41 -0.91 0.19
CA LEU A 108 -9.20 -1.97 1.19
C LEU A 108 -10.51 -2.37 1.90
N ALA A 109 -11.45 -1.43 2.01
CA ALA A 109 -12.79 -1.69 2.52
C ALA A 109 -13.58 -2.75 1.74
N HIS A 110 -13.23 -3.04 0.49
CA HIS A 110 -13.81 -4.14 -0.26
C HIS A 110 -13.62 -5.50 0.45
N TRP A 111 -12.47 -5.70 1.10
CA TRP A 111 -12.17 -6.93 1.83
C TRP A 111 -12.35 -6.80 3.34
N LEU A 112 -12.08 -5.61 3.89
CA LEU A 112 -11.99 -5.40 5.34
C LEU A 112 -13.20 -4.71 5.94
N GLY A 113 -14.14 -4.23 5.12
CA GLY A 113 -15.15 -3.29 5.55
C GLY A 113 -14.60 -1.86 5.77
N PRO A 114 -15.47 -0.90 6.10
CA PRO A 114 -15.07 0.50 6.26
C PRO A 114 -13.97 0.68 7.33
N PRO A 115 -13.14 1.72 7.23
CA PRO A 115 -12.18 2.06 8.29
C PRO A 115 -12.87 2.18 9.66
N ASP A 116 -12.29 1.54 10.68
CA ASP A 116 -12.78 1.58 12.06
C ASP A 116 -11.85 2.48 12.90
N PRO A 117 -12.34 3.60 13.46
CA PRO A 117 -11.54 4.49 14.30
C PRO A 117 -10.95 3.81 15.54
N LEU A 118 -11.56 2.74 16.03
CA LEU A 118 -11.06 1.95 17.17
C LEU A 118 -9.96 0.97 16.74
N ARG A 119 -9.86 0.67 15.44
CA ARG A 119 -8.87 -0.24 14.84
C ARG A 119 -8.30 0.38 13.56
N PRO A 120 -7.55 1.49 13.68
CA PRO A 120 -7.11 2.24 12.51
C PRO A 120 -5.97 1.55 11.78
N VAL A 121 -5.39 0.48 12.31
CA VAL A 121 -4.21 -0.17 11.71
C VAL A 121 -4.58 -1.47 11.02
N VAL A 122 -4.08 -1.62 9.81
CA VAL A 122 -4.03 -2.90 9.09
C VAL A 122 -2.58 -3.23 8.72
N GLU A 123 -2.26 -4.51 8.69
CA GLU A 123 -1.03 -5.08 8.19
C GLU A 123 -1.26 -5.79 6.86
N LEU A 124 -0.32 -5.59 5.93
CA LEU A 124 -0.23 -6.28 4.66
C LEU A 124 1.05 -7.12 4.67
N TRP A 125 0.97 -8.39 4.28
CA TRP A 125 2.16 -9.26 4.23
C TRP A 125 2.03 -10.34 3.15
N SER A 126 3.18 -10.81 2.67
CA SER A 126 3.26 -11.95 1.75
C SER A 126 2.97 -13.24 2.52
N CYS A 127 2.03 -14.05 2.06
CA CYS A 127 1.64 -15.30 2.73
C CYS A 127 1.41 -16.44 1.72
N PRO A 128 1.36 -17.70 2.18
CA PRO A 128 0.92 -18.81 1.34
C PRO A 128 -0.50 -18.54 0.81
N PRO A 129 -0.84 -19.04 -0.38
CA PRO A 129 -2.16 -18.86 -0.96
C PRO A 129 -3.20 -19.63 -0.12
N PRO A 130 -4.48 -19.26 -0.20
CA PRO A 130 -5.53 -19.97 0.53
C PRO A 130 -5.51 -21.44 0.13
N VAL A 131 -5.47 -22.34 1.12
CA VAL A 131 -5.71 -23.76 0.88
C VAL A 131 -7.20 -23.91 0.61
N GLY A 132 -7.53 -24.35 -0.61
CA GLY A 132 -8.90 -24.65 -1.01
C GLY A 132 -9.47 -25.89 -0.34
#